data_AF-A0A4P2Q5M4-F1
#
_entry.id   AF-A0A4P2Q5M4-F1
#
_cell.length_a   1.000
_cell.length_b   1.000
_cell.length_c   1.000
_cell.angle_alpha   90.00
_cell.angle_beta   90.00
_cell.angle_gamma   90.00
#
_symmetry.space_group_name_H-M   'P 1'
#
loop_
_entity.id
_entity.type
_entity.pdbx_description
1 polymer ?
#
loop_
_entity_poly.entity_id
_entity_poly.type
_entity_poly.pdbx_seq_one_letter_code
_entity_poly.pdbx_strand_id
1 'polypeptide(L)'
;MQTPRIVLSAAVLLAACGGAPASSAPVAADPAVGGPSPASPAAPPSAPPTATAPPPTAAAASTAAAVPAPAPCGALGCLAFDDPDRAFAHVLGDGPRVLAVGESHAQQGAEGIPSATRRFAERFLPALAGRASDLIIELWVADPRCKKEQAARVEEEQRAVTQGQAADNQNEFLALGHAAKRLGIQPHALTPSCDEVDAIARAGADAVPAMLETIARLTAARAKALLGREDRAGKMIVAYGGALHNDVAPRPGRERWSFGPELAASTGGKYVELDIIVREFIKDTAPWRALPWYAHFDREEHPDRTVLFNPAPGSYVLIFPRTR
;
A
#
# COMPACT_ATOMS: atom_id res chain seq x y z
N MET A 1 50.01 19.27 -16.76
CA MET A 1 48.69 18.99 -17.38
C MET A 1 47.67 19.02 -16.25
N GLN A 2 46.95 20.15 -16.12
CA GLN A 2 45.91 20.36 -15.13
C GLN A 2 44.55 20.06 -15.79
N THR A 3 43.79 19.14 -15.23
CA THR A 3 42.40 18.88 -15.62
C THR A 3 41.48 19.89 -14.94
N PRO A 4 40.52 20.51 -15.65
CA PRO A 4 39.60 21.47 -15.05
C PRO A 4 38.47 20.75 -14.32
N ARG A 5 38.14 21.25 -13.12
CA ARG A 5 36.93 20.88 -12.38
C ARG A 5 35.75 21.67 -12.93
N ILE A 6 34.77 20.96 -13.49
CA ILE A 6 33.48 21.53 -13.87
C ILE A 6 32.63 21.62 -12.61
N VAL A 7 32.35 22.84 -12.16
CA VAL A 7 31.36 23.13 -11.12
C VAL A 7 30.01 23.31 -11.82
N LEU A 8 29.09 22.38 -11.61
CA LEU A 8 27.70 22.55 -12.04
C LEU A 8 26.96 23.31 -10.93
N SER A 9 26.77 24.62 -11.13
CA SER A 9 25.89 25.44 -10.31
C SER A 9 24.44 25.21 -10.73
N ALA A 10 23.65 24.54 -9.90
CA ALA A 10 22.19 24.50 -10.06
C ALA A 10 21.58 25.71 -9.34
N ALA A 11 21.09 26.67 -10.11
CA ALA A 11 20.31 27.79 -9.61
C ALA A 11 18.88 27.33 -9.30
N VAL A 12 18.49 27.38 -8.02
CA VAL A 12 17.09 27.25 -7.58
C VAL A 12 16.53 28.66 -7.43
N LEU A 13 15.60 29.02 -8.30
CA LEU A 13 14.81 30.24 -8.18
C LEU A 13 13.64 29.99 -7.23
N LEU A 14 13.70 30.64 -6.07
CA LEU A 14 12.57 30.84 -5.16
C LEU A 14 11.54 31.78 -5.79
N ALA A 15 10.26 31.45 -5.63
CA ALA A 15 9.19 32.43 -5.54
C ALA A 15 8.18 31.96 -4.49
N ALA A 16 8.21 32.62 -3.35
CA ALA A 16 7.29 32.47 -2.23
C ALA A 16 6.14 33.48 -2.36
N CYS A 17 4.92 33.06 -2.03
CA CYS A 17 3.85 33.96 -1.61
C CYS A 17 3.10 33.27 -0.46
N GLY A 18 3.00 34.01 0.64
CA GLY A 18 2.55 33.51 1.94
C GLY A 18 1.03 33.49 2.11
N GLY A 19 0.62 32.82 3.17
CA GLY A 19 -0.75 32.83 3.69
C GLY A 19 -0.77 32.14 5.05
N ALA A 20 -0.81 32.93 6.13
CA ALA A 20 -0.87 32.44 7.50
C ALA A 20 -2.25 31.81 7.82
N PRO A 21 -2.33 30.81 8.72
CA PRO A 21 -3.59 30.17 9.07
C PRO A 21 -4.35 30.93 10.16
N ALA A 22 -5.68 31.01 10.02
CA ALA A 22 -6.58 31.50 11.05
C ALA A 22 -6.91 30.38 12.06
N SER A 23 -6.58 30.67 13.33
CA SER A 23 -6.91 29.87 14.51
C SER A 23 -8.41 29.87 14.78
N SER A 24 -9.01 28.71 15.05
CA SER A 24 -10.31 28.63 15.73
C SER A 24 -10.27 27.58 16.82
N ALA A 25 -10.57 28.04 18.04
CA ALA A 25 -10.58 27.29 19.29
C ALA A 25 -11.90 26.49 19.46
N PRO A 26 -11.93 25.48 20.35
CA PRO A 26 -13.06 24.56 20.48
C PRO A 26 -14.15 25.11 21.41
N VAL A 27 -15.41 24.84 21.08
CA VAL A 27 -16.58 25.12 21.94
C VAL A 27 -16.83 23.92 22.86
N ALA A 28 -17.03 24.25 24.13
CA ALA A 28 -17.21 23.34 25.26
C ALA A 28 -18.54 22.56 25.22
N ALA A 29 -18.49 21.39 25.85
CA ALA A 29 -19.61 20.51 26.15
C ALA A 29 -20.36 20.95 27.41
N ASP A 30 -21.67 20.71 27.45
CA ASP A 30 -22.47 20.69 28.67
C ASP A 30 -23.14 19.31 28.84
N PRO A 31 -23.17 18.73 30.06
CA PRO A 31 -23.80 17.45 30.32
C PRO A 31 -25.23 17.63 30.84
N ALA A 32 -26.19 16.87 30.28
CA ALA A 32 -27.53 16.76 30.84
C ALA A 32 -27.75 15.37 31.47
N VAL A 33 -28.02 15.40 32.77
CA VAL A 33 -28.38 14.31 33.66
C VAL A 33 -29.83 13.86 33.41
N GLY A 34 -30.07 12.56 33.36
CA GLY A 34 -31.42 11.96 33.38
C GLY A 34 -31.36 10.55 33.96
N GLY A 35 -31.83 10.40 35.20
CA GLY A 35 -31.80 9.15 35.97
C GLY A 35 -32.84 8.10 35.53
N PRO A 36 -32.75 6.87 36.07
CA PRO A 36 -33.52 5.72 35.61
C PRO A 36 -34.85 5.55 36.36
N SER A 37 -35.83 4.90 35.73
CA SER A 37 -37.03 4.38 36.39
C SER A 37 -37.49 3.06 35.76
N PRO A 38 -38.19 2.20 36.54
CA PRO A 38 -37.98 0.76 36.49
C PRO A 38 -39.10 -0.04 35.79
N ALA A 39 -38.70 -1.28 35.50
CA ALA A 39 -39.38 -2.46 34.97
C ALA A 39 -40.91 -2.62 35.12
N SER A 40 -41.48 -3.32 34.13
CA SER A 40 -42.47 -4.37 34.40
C SER A 40 -42.34 -5.54 33.41
N PRO A 41 -42.71 -6.76 33.82
CA PRO A 41 -42.31 -8.01 33.18
C PRO A 41 -43.34 -8.48 32.16
N ALA A 42 -42.89 -8.91 30.98
CA ALA A 42 -43.73 -9.58 29.99
C ALA A 42 -43.70 -11.11 30.20
N ALA A 43 -44.89 -11.70 30.15
CA ALA A 43 -45.19 -13.13 30.32
C ALA A 43 -44.66 -14.02 29.17
N PRO A 44 -44.52 -15.34 29.39
CA PRO A 44 -44.04 -16.29 28.38
C PRO A 44 -45.08 -16.57 27.27
N PRO A 45 -44.62 -17.05 26.09
CA PRO A 45 -45.42 -17.11 24.86
C PRO A 45 -46.42 -18.27 24.82
N SER A 46 -47.55 -18.03 24.15
CA SER A 46 -48.50 -19.07 23.73
C SER A 46 -48.00 -19.80 22.48
N ALA A 47 -48.14 -21.13 22.46
CA ALA A 47 -47.73 -21.98 21.35
C ALA A 47 -48.57 -21.72 20.07
N PRO A 48 -47.96 -21.64 18.88
CA PRO A 48 -48.70 -21.67 17.62
C PRO A 48 -49.10 -23.10 17.23
N PRO A 49 -50.21 -23.27 16.48
CA PRO A 49 -50.70 -24.57 16.04
C PRO A 49 -49.77 -25.20 15.00
N THR A 50 -49.70 -26.52 15.02
CA THR A 50 -49.01 -27.39 14.07
C THR A 50 -49.55 -27.16 12.65
N ALA A 51 -48.79 -26.42 11.84
CA ALA A 51 -49.01 -26.30 10.41
C ALA A 51 -48.32 -27.47 9.69
N THR A 52 -49.13 -28.24 8.96
CA THR A 52 -48.69 -29.34 8.08
C THR A 52 -47.67 -28.82 7.06
N ALA A 53 -46.51 -29.47 6.99
CA ALA A 53 -45.44 -29.13 6.06
C ALA A 53 -45.89 -29.38 4.60
N PRO A 54 -45.68 -28.42 3.68
CA PRO A 54 -45.87 -28.66 2.25
C PRO A 54 -44.79 -29.64 1.73
N PRO A 55 -45.07 -30.38 0.64
CA PRO A 55 -44.11 -31.30 0.06
C PRO A 55 -42.86 -30.55 -0.40
N PRO A 56 -41.68 -31.22 -0.43
CA PRO A 56 -40.43 -30.57 -0.81
C PRO A 56 -40.53 -30.09 -2.26
N THR A 57 -40.64 -28.78 -2.44
CA THR A 57 -40.42 -28.12 -3.72
C THR A 57 -39.00 -28.50 -4.17
N ALA A 58 -38.88 -29.20 -5.30
CA ALA A 58 -37.59 -29.49 -5.91
C ALA A 58 -36.84 -28.16 -6.07
N ALA A 59 -35.77 -28.00 -5.28
CA ALA A 59 -34.90 -26.84 -5.39
C ALA A 59 -34.32 -26.84 -6.80
N ALA A 60 -34.79 -25.91 -7.64
CA ALA A 60 -34.15 -25.64 -8.91
C ALA A 60 -32.69 -25.32 -8.60
N ALA A 61 -31.79 -26.18 -9.07
CA ALA A 61 -30.36 -25.95 -8.98
C ALA A 61 -30.08 -24.62 -9.68
N SER A 62 -29.84 -23.58 -8.89
CA SER A 62 -29.31 -22.32 -9.39
C SER A 62 -27.95 -22.63 -9.98
N THR A 63 -27.89 -22.80 -11.30
CA THR A 63 -26.63 -22.81 -12.04
C THR A 63 -25.94 -21.49 -11.73
N ALA A 64 -24.98 -21.51 -10.79
CA ALA A 64 -24.12 -20.39 -10.53
C ALA A 64 -23.49 -19.99 -11.86
N ALA A 65 -23.81 -18.77 -12.32
CA ALA A 65 -23.25 -18.26 -13.57
C ALA A 65 -21.73 -18.39 -13.50
N ALA A 66 -21.13 -19.01 -14.52
CA ALA A 66 -19.69 -19.19 -14.58
C ALA A 66 -19.03 -17.81 -14.53
N VAL A 67 -18.06 -17.66 -13.62
CA VAL A 67 -17.28 -16.43 -13.53
C VAL A 67 -16.51 -16.26 -14.84
N PRO A 68 -16.65 -15.11 -15.54
CA PRO A 68 -15.92 -14.87 -16.77
C PRO A 68 -14.40 -14.99 -16.56
N ALA A 69 -13.72 -15.70 -17.46
CA ALA A 69 -12.27 -15.76 -17.48
C ALA A 69 -11.68 -14.40 -17.89
N PRO A 70 -10.49 -14.03 -17.40
CA PRO A 70 -9.81 -12.82 -17.87
C PRO A 70 -9.50 -12.91 -19.36
N ALA A 71 -9.56 -11.78 -20.04
CA ALA A 71 -9.22 -11.69 -21.46
C ALA A 71 -7.74 -11.32 -21.63
N PRO A 72 -6.97 -11.98 -22.52
CA PRO A 72 -5.64 -11.49 -22.90
C PRO A 72 -5.73 -10.07 -23.47
N CYS A 73 -4.79 -9.19 -23.09
CA CYS A 73 -4.77 -7.79 -23.51
C CYS A 73 -3.45 -7.30 -24.13
N GLY A 74 -2.50 -8.20 -24.40
CA GLY A 74 -1.23 -7.82 -25.04
C GLY A 74 -0.01 -8.55 -24.51
N ALA A 75 1.13 -7.87 -24.55
CA ALA A 75 2.44 -8.39 -24.15
C ALA A 75 2.56 -8.61 -22.63
N LEU A 76 3.68 -9.18 -22.18
CA LEU A 76 3.99 -9.39 -20.75
C LEU A 76 2.90 -10.14 -19.98
N GLY A 77 2.26 -11.13 -20.62
CA GLY A 77 1.18 -11.88 -20.01
C GLY A 77 -0.04 -11.02 -19.62
N CYS A 78 -0.28 -9.90 -20.32
CA CYS A 78 -1.36 -8.96 -20.01
C CYS A 78 -2.72 -9.66 -19.95
N LEU A 79 -3.41 -9.46 -18.83
CA LEU A 79 -4.79 -9.89 -18.60
C LEU A 79 -5.69 -8.70 -18.23
N ALA A 80 -6.84 -8.61 -18.88
CA ALA A 80 -7.89 -7.64 -18.59
C ALA A 80 -9.03 -8.29 -17.79
N PHE A 81 -9.38 -7.69 -16.66
CA PHE A 81 -10.43 -8.14 -15.76
C PHE A 81 -11.53 -7.08 -15.67
N ASP A 82 -12.79 -7.52 -15.64
CA ASP A 82 -13.93 -6.62 -15.42
C ASP A 82 -13.99 -6.10 -13.96
N ASP A 83 -13.22 -6.71 -13.04
CA ASP A 83 -13.24 -6.41 -11.62
C ASP A 83 -11.83 -6.48 -11.00
N PRO A 84 -11.34 -5.41 -10.33
CA PRO A 84 -10.04 -5.42 -9.66
C PRO A 84 -9.83 -6.56 -8.68
N ASP A 85 -10.89 -6.98 -7.96
CA ASP A 85 -10.79 -8.04 -6.95
C ASP A 85 -10.45 -9.39 -7.57
N ARG A 86 -10.85 -9.62 -8.84
CA ARG A 86 -10.48 -10.81 -9.61
C ARG A 86 -9.02 -10.80 -10.05
N ALA A 87 -8.49 -9.64 -10.46
CA ALA A 87 -7.08 -9.50 -10.78
C ALA A 87 -6.22 -9.73 -9.53
N PHE A 88 -6.63 -9.19 -8.38
CA PHE A 88 -5.94 -9.43 -7.12
C PHE A 88 -6.01 -10.90 -6.70
N ALA A 89 -7.17 -11.55 -6.82
CA ALA A 89 -7.31 -12.98 -6.53
C ALA A 89 -6.43 -13.86 -7.45
N HIS A 90 -6.24 -13.47 -8.70
CA HIS A 90 -5.31 -14.12 -9.63
C HIS A 90 -3.88 -14.07 -9.09
N VAL A 91 -3.40 -12.89 -8.67
CA VAL A 91 -2.07 -12.71 -8.05
C VAL A 91 -1.91 -13.56 -6.79
N LEU A 92 -2.95 -13.62 -5.94
CA LEU A 92 -2.93 -14.44 -4.73
C LEU A 92 -2.92 -15.95 -5.02
N GLY A 93 -3.22 -16.37 -6.25
CA GLY A 93 -3.16 -17.75 -6.73
C GLY A 93 -1.74 -18.34 -6.69
N ASP A 94 -0.70 -17.50 -6.77
CA ASP A 94 0.71 -17.92 -6.68
C ASP A 94 1.10 -18.41 -5.28
N GLY A 95 0.23 -18.16 -4.29
CA GLY A 95 0.38 -18.59 -2.90
C GLY A 95 1.58 -17.93 -2.21
N PRO A 96 1.65 -16.60 -2.14
CA PRO A 96 2.77 -15.90 -1.50
C PRO A 96 2.87 -16.21 0.00
N ARG A 97 4.11 -16.39 0.46
CA ARG A 97 4.51 -16.27 1.88
C ARG A 97 4.72 -14.80 2.24
N VAL A 98 5.25 -14.03 1.30
CA VAL A 98 5.36 -12.56 1.36
C VAL A 98 4.67 -11.99 0.13
N LEU A 99 3.68 -11.13 0.36
CA LEU A 99 3.09 -10.27 -0.67
C LEU A 99 3.63 -8.86 -0.47
N ALA A 100 4.45 -8.38 -1.38
CA ALA A 100 5.00 -7.04 -1.36
C ALA A 100 4.21 -6.16 -2.33
N VAL A 101 3.42 -5.27 -1.77
CA VAL A 101 2.55 -4.35 -2.49
C VAL A 101 3.24 -3.01 -2.62
N GLY A 102 3.63 -2.69 -3.84
CA GLY A 102 4.17 -1.41 -4.25
C GLY A 102 3.08 -0.48 -4.75
N GLU A 103 3.17 0.81 -4.45
CA GLU A 103 2.20 1.79 -4.94
C GLU A 103 2.86 3.05 -5.51
N SER A 104 2.19 3.68 -6.46
CA SER A 104 2.53 5.03 -6.90
C SER A 104 1.83 6.05 -6.00
N HIS A 105 2.58 6.70 -5.10
CA HIS A 105 2.03 7.65 -4.13
C HIS A 105 1.02 8.62 -4.74
N ALA A 106 -0.01 8.95 -3.97
CA ALA A 106 -0.97 10.00 -4.32
C ALA A 106 -0.24 11.29 -4.70
N GLN A 107 -0.59 11.89 -5.84
CA GLN A 107 0.08 13.05 -6.42
C GLN A 107 -0.70 14.34 -6.09
N GLN A 108 0.00 15.47 -5.99
CA GLN A 108 -0.67 16.78 -5.95
C GLN A 108 -1.49 17.01 -7.20
N GLY A 109 -2.65 17.66 -7.06
CA GLY A 109 -3.56 17.93 -8.18
C GLY A 109 -4.44 16.73 -8.54
N ALA A 110 -4.37 15.63 -7.79
CA ALA A 110 -5.22 14.46 -7.95
C ALA A 110 -6.30 14.37 -6.86
N GLU A 111 -6.61 15.49 -6.20
CA GLU A 111 -7.62 15.56 -5.15
C GLU A 111 -8.97 15.09 -5.72
N GLY A 112 -9.60 14.12 -5.04
CA GLY A 112 -10.86 13.51 -5.49
C GLY A 112 -10.69 12.19 -6.25
N ILE A 113 -9.48 11.81 -6.66
CA ILE A 113 -9.21 10.48 -7.20
C ILE A 113 -8.77 9.56 -6.05
N PRO A 114 -9.47 8.45 -5.77
CA PRO A 114 -9.03 7.51 -4.73
C PRO A 114 -7.63 6.99 -5.03
N SER A 115 -6.73 7.12 -4.05
CA SER A 115 -5.34 6.67 -4.14
C SER A 115 -5.23 5.14 -4.25
N ALA A 116 -4.02 4.66 -4.55
CA ALA A 116 -3.70 3.24 -4.48
C ALA A 116 -3.89 2.69 -3.06
N THR A 117 -3.44 3.41 -2.03
CA THR A 117 -3.57 3.03 -0.62
C THR A 117 -5.02 2.91 -0.17
N ARG A 118 -5.87 3.86 -0.55
CA ARG A 118 -7.29 3.79 -0.26
C ARG A 118 -7.94 2.60 -0.96
N ARG A 119 -7.65 2.38 -2.24
CA ARG A 119 -8.17 1.23 -3.00
C ARG A 119 -7.72 -0.09 -2.40
N PHE A 120 -6.46 -0.22 -2.01
CA PHE A 120 -5.94 -1.42 -1.35
C PHE A 120 -6.66 -1.67 -0.03
N ALA A 121 -6.77 -0.66 0.83
CA ALA A 121 -7.41 -0.76 2.14
C ALA A 121 -8.88 -1.16 2.04
N GLU A 122 -9.62 -0.60 1.08
CA GLU A 122 -11.07 -0.81 0.91
C GLU A 122 -11.40 -2.10 0.16
N ARG A 123 -10.61 -2.47 -0.86
CA ARG A 123 -10.93 -3.59 -1.77
C ARG A 123 -10.12 -4.85 -1.50
N PHE A 124 -8.81 -4.72 -1.41
CA PHE A 124 -7.90 -5.87 -1.43
C PHE A 124 -7.59 -6.42 -0.05
N LEU A 125 -7.37 -5.53 0.93
CA LEU A 125 -7.05 -5.92 2.30
C LEU A 125 -8.09 -6.86 2.94
N PRO A 126 -9.42 -6.70 2.74
CA PRO A 126 -10.41 -7.65 3.24
C PRO A 126 -10.19 -9.09 2.77
N ALA A 127 -9.72 -9.30 1.53
CA ALA A 127 -9.44 -10.64 0.98
C ALA A 127 -8.23 -11.33 1.66
N LEU A 128 -7.46 -10.60 2.46
CA LEU A 128 -6.32 -11.10 3.23
C LEU A 128 -6.69 -11.51 4.66
N ALA A 129 -7.91 -11.21 5.11
CA ALA A 129 -8.38 -11.58 6.44
C ALA A 129 -8.30 -13.10 6.65
N GLY A 130 -7.70 -13.51 7.78
CA GLY A 130 -7.44 -14.93 8.09
C GLY A 130 -6.32 -15.58 7.28
N ARG A 131 -5.80 -14.95 6.21
CA ARG A 131 -4.67 -15.44 5.40
C ARG A 131 -3.35 -14.76 5.78
N ALA A 132 -3.37 -13.44 5.95
CA ALA A 132 -2.25 -12.67 6.44
C ALA A 132 -2.27 -12.54 7.97
N SER A 133 -1.10 -12.51 8.59
CA SER A 133 -0.97 -12.23 10.02
C SER A 133 -0.46 -10.82 10.30
N ASP A 134 0.36 -10.28 9.40
CA ASP A 134 1.10 -9.05 9.64
C ASP A 134 1.14 -8.17 8.38
N LEU A 135 1.09 -6.86 8.60
CA LEU A 135 1.24 -5.82 7.58
C LEU A 135 2.39 -4.90 7.99
N ILE A 136 3.49 -4.91 7.24
CA ILE A 136 4.58 -3.95 7.37
C ILE A 136 4.23 -2.76 6.48
N ILE A 137 4.22 -1.57 7.06
CA ILE A 137 3.83 -0.32 6.39
C ILE A 137 5.08 0.55 6.31
N GLU A 138 5.40 1.04 5.11
CA GLU A 138 6.44 2.04 4.87
C GLU A 138 6.00 3.41 5.41
N LEU A 139 5.87 3.49 6.73
CA LEU A 139 5.59 4.69 7.48
C LEU A 139 6.67 4.81 8.55
N TRP A 140 7.43 5.90 8.52
CA TRP A 140 8.46 6.14 9.53
C TRP A 140 7.82 6.70 10.79
N VAL A 141 7.99 5.98 11.89
CA VAL A 141 7.70 6.47 13.23
C VAL A 141 9.03 6.79 13.88
N ALA A 142 9.26 8.06 14.18
CA ALA A 142 10.44 8.49 14.90
C ALA A 142 10.45 7.86 16.31
N ASP A 143 11.59 7.30 16.71
CA ASP A 143 11.79 6.89 18.10
C ASP A 143 11.88 8.16 18.97
N PRO A 144 11.01 8.32 19.99
CA PRO A 144 10.98 9.52 20.82
C PRO A 144 12.28 9.76 21.61
N ARG A 145 13.18 8.77 21.66
CA ARG A 145 14.50 8.87 22.29
C ARG A 145 15.54 9.53 21.39
N CYS A 146 15.28 9.67 20.09
CA CYS A 146 16.22 10.30 19.17
C CYS A 146 16.23 11.82 19.36
N LYS A 147 17.36 12.48 19.04
CA LYS A 147 17.46 13.93 19.19
C LYS A 147 16.54 14.61 18.17
N LYS A 148 15.74 15.56 18.64
CA LYS A 148 14.71 16.22 17.84
C LYS A 148 15.29 16.94 16.63
N GLU A 149 16.49 17.50 16.78
CA GLU A 149 17.17 18.24 15.71
C GLU A 149 17.56 17.32 14.54
N GLN A 150 17.98 16.10 14.84
CA GLN A 150 18.37 15.12 13.83
C GLN A 150 17.13 14.58 13.10
N ALA A 151 16.07 14.28 13.84
CA ALA A 151 14.78 13.90 13.27
C ALA A 151 14.21 14.99 12.36
N ALA A 152 14.26 16.26 12.79
CA ALA A 152 13.80 17.40 12.00
C ALA A 152 14.61 17.59 10.71
N ARG A 153 15.92 17.36 10.75
CA ARG A 153 16.76 17.42 9.55
C ARG A 153 16.40 16.31 8.55
N VAL A 154 16.16 15.09 9.03
CA VAL A 154 15.70 14.00 8.18
C VAL A 154 14.33 14.30 7.57
N GLU A 155 13.41 14.89 8.33
CA GLU A 155 12.12 15.36 7.83
C GLU A 155 12.28 16.45 6.75
N GLU A 156 13.25 17.35 6.89
CA GLU A 156 13.56 18.36 5.88
C GLU A 156 14.05 17.73 4.57
N GLU A 157 15.00 16.80 4.63
CA GLU A 157 15.49 16.06 3.45
C GLU A 157 14.36 15.24 2.78
N GLN A 158 13.43 14.69 3.58
CA GLN A 158 12.24 14.01 3.07
C GLN A 158 11.35 14.92 2.21
N ARG A 159 11.27 16.22 2.51
CA ARG A 159 10.44 17.14 1.73
C ARG A 159 10.86 17.20 0.27
N ALA A 160 12.15 17.06 -0.03
CA ALA A 160 12.64 17.07 -1.42
C ALA A 160 12.05 15.93 -2.25
N VAL A 161 11.74 14.79 -1.63
CA VAL A 161 11.17 13.61 -2.30
C VAL A 161 9.65 13.51 -2.16
N THR A 162 9.06 14.14 -1.15
CA THR A 162 7.60 14.15 -0.93
C THR A 162 6.90 15.38 -1.49
N GLN A 163 7.61 16.42 -1.95
CA GLN A 163 7.03 17.68 -2.43
C GLN A 163 6.04 17.55 -3.59
N GLY A 164 6.02 16.44 -4.33
CA GLY A 164 5.04 16.19 -5.40
C GLY A 164 3.85 15.33 -4.97
N GLN A 165 3.85 14.86 -3.72
CA GLN A 165 2.81 13.99 -3.16
C GLN A 165 1.68 14.81 -2.55
N ALA A 166 0.48 14.21 -2.50
CA ALA A 166 -0.66 14.78 -1.80
C ALA A 166 -0.35 14.97 -0.31
N ALA A 167 -0.83 16.08 0.27
CA ALA A 167 -0.50 16.47 1.64
C ALA A 167 -0.97 15.46 2.71
N ASP A 168 -2.00 14.68 2.39
CA ASP A 168 -2.63 13.68 3.26
C ASP A 168 -2.14 12.25 3.00
N ASN A 169 -1.15 12.03 2.11
CA ASN A 169 -0.66 10.70 1.76
C ASN A 169 -0.26 9.85 2.98
N GLN A 170 0.44 10.44 3.95
CA GLN A 170 0.82 9.74 5.19
C GLN A 170 -0.38 9.34 6.06
N ASN A 171 -1.48 10.10 6.04
CA ASN A 171 -2.69 9.76 6.79
C ASN A 171 -3.34 8.49 6.24
N GLU A 172 -3.23 8.22 4.94
CA GLU A 172 -3.76 7.00 4.35
C GLU A 172 -3.00 5.75 4.81
N PHE A 173 -1.69 5.85 5.04
CA PHE A 173 -0.90 4.75 5.58
C PHE A 173 -1.30 4.43 7.03
N LEU A 174 -1.63 5.46 7.84
CA LEU A 174 -2.22 5.28 9.17
C LEU A 174 -3.61 4.63 9.10
N ALA A 175 -4.46 5.10 8.18
CA ALA A 175 -5.79 4.52 7.96
C ALA A 175 -5.72 3.05 7.53
N LEU A 176 -4.76 2.70 6.67
CA LEU A 176 -4.46 1.33 6.27
C LEU A 176 -4.09 0.45 7.48
N GLY A 177 -3.21 0.95 8.36
CA GLY A 177 -2.84 0.23 9.58
C GLY A 177 -4.05 -0.04 10.50
N HIS A 178 -4.94 0.94 10.65
CA HIS A 178 -6.19 0.76 11.39
C HIS A 178 -7.13 -0.25 10.73
N ALA A 179 -7.23 -0.23 9.39
CA ALA A 179 -8.02 -1.21 8.64
C ALA A 179 -7.48 -2.63 8.82
N ALA A 180 -6.17 -2.82 8.74
CA ALA A 180 -5.52 -4.11 8.94
C ALA A 180 -5.81 -4.66 10.35
N LYS A 181 -5.66 -3.81 11.37
CA LYS A 181 -5.94 -4.18 12.76
C LYS A 181 -7.38 -4.66 12.97
N ARG A 182 -8.37 -4.03 12.32
CA ARG A 182 -9.79 -4.46 12.39
C ARG A 182 -10.02 -5.85 11.81
N LEU A 183 -9.17 -6.29 10.89
CA LEU A 183 -9.23 -7.61 10.24
C LEU A 183 -8.35 -8.65 10.95
N GLY A 184 -7.76 -8.31 12.11
CA GLY A 184 -6.84 -9.18 12.83
C GLY A 184 -5.46 -9.32 12.20
N ILE A 185 -5.12 -8.43 11.25
CA ILE A 185 -3.78 -8.33 10.65
C ILE A 185 -3.00 -7.30 11.44
N GLN A 186 -1.88 -7.70 12.04
CA GLN A 186 -1.10 -6.82 12.92
C GLN A 186 -0.27 -5.81 12.09
N PRO A 187 -0.53 -4.50 12.21
CA PRO A 187 0.28 -3.50 11.50
C PRO A 187 1.62 -3.26 12.22
N HIS A 188 2.65 -2.98 11.43
CA HIS A 188 4.01 -2.63 11.86
C HIS A 188 4.50 -1.45 11.03
N ALA A 189 4.68 -0.29 11.65
CA ALA A 189 5.40 0.81 11.02
C ALA A 189 6.91 0.55 11.03
N LEU A 190 7.66 1.26 10.20
CA LEU A 190 9.12 1.25 10.23
C LEU A 190 9.60 2.21 11.32
N THR A 191 10.58 1.77 12.12
CA THR A 191 11.17 2.57 13.19
C THR A 191 12.69 2.51 13.05
N PRO A 192 13.28 3.46 12.31
CA PRO A 192 14.73 3.58 12.26
C PRO A 192 15.31 3.81 13.66
N SER A 193 16.48 3.23 13.94
CA SER A 193 17.20 3.52 15.17
C SER A 193 17.73 4.96 15.18
N CYS A 194 18.08 5.49 16.35
CA CYS A 194 18.68 6.82 16.40
C CYS A 194 20.01 6.89 15.66
N ASP A 195 20.79 5.81 15.64
CA ASP A 195 22.03 5.74 14.85
C ASP A 195 21.76 5.82 13.34
N GLU A 196 20.65 5.24 12.88
CA GLU A 196 20.22 5.30 11.48
C GLU A 196 19.72 6.70 11.11
N VAL A 197 18.88 7.31 11.95
CA VAL A 197 18.45 8.72 11.79
C VAL A 197 19.66 9.65 11.73
N ASP A 198 20.62 9.43 12.62
CA ASP A 198 21.88 10.15 12.69
C ASP A 198 22.75 9.99 11.44
N ALA A 199 22.85 8.77 10.92
CA ALA A 199 23.59 8.48 9.71
C ALA A 199 22.99 9.21 8.50
N ILE A 200 21.67 9.17 8.36
CA ILE A 200 20.95 9.89 7.30
C ILE A 200 21.16 11.39 7.44
N ALA A 201 20.97 11.94 8.64
CA ALA A 201 21.15 13.38 8.89
C ALA A 201 22.59 13.84 8.55
N ARG A 202 23.60 12.98 8.65
CA ARG A 202 25.00 13.30 8.31
C ARG A 202 25.36 13.05 6.85
N ALA A 203 24.52 12.38 6.07
CA ALA A 203 24.82 11.96 4.70
C ALA A 203 24.84 13.12 3.68
N GLY A 204 24.24 14.28 4.01
CA GLY A 204 24.24 15.44 3.12
C GLY A 204 23.58 15.11 1.78
N ALA A 205 24.31 15.24 0.67
CA ALA A 205 23.79 14.93 -0.67
C ALA A 205 23.33 13.47 -0.84
N ASP A 206 23.81 12.56 0.01
CA ASP A 206 23.43 11.14 0.00
C ASP A 206 22.30 10.81 0.98
N ALA A 207 21.66 11.80 1.61
CA ALA A 207 20.58 11.57 2.58
C ALA A 207 19.40 10.80 1.98
N VAL A 208 18.95 11.17 0.77
CA VAL A 208 17.85 10.47 0.09
C VAL A 208 18.22 9.02 -0.25
N PRO A 209 19.35 8.71 -0.93
CA PRO A 209 19.81 7.34 -1.09
C PRO A 209 19.89 6.56 0.24
N ALA A 210 20.45 7.16 1.30
CA ALA A 210 20.57 6.51 2.60
C ALA A 210 19.20 6.19 3.24
N MET A 211 18.20 7.06 3.05
CA MET A 211 16.82 6.79 3.48
C MET A 211 16.20 5.62 2.72
N LEU A 212 16.35 5.59 1.39
CA LEU A 212 15.81 4.52 0.54
C LEU A 212 16.44 3.16 0.89
N GLU A 213 17.75 3.12 1.13
CA GLU A 213 18.45 1.91 1.62
C GLU A 213 17.95 1.49 3.01
N THR A 214 17.68 2.47 3.89
CA THR A 214 17.17 2.22 5.24
C THR A 214 15.77 1.60 5.20
N ILE A 215 14.87 2.09 4.34
CA ILE A 215 13.52 1.53 4.15
C ILE A 215 13.61 0.06 3.70
N ALA A 216 14.42 -0.22 2.69
CA ALA A 216 14.59 -1.56 2.15
C ALA A 216 15.06 -2.53 3.23
N ARG A 217 16.15 -2.17 3.91
CA ARG A 217 16.75 -3.01 4.96
C ARG A 217 15.81 -3.25 6.14
N LEU A 218 15.13 -2.21 6.64
CA LEU A 218 14.21 -2.35 7.77
C LEU A 218 13.01 -3.22 7.41
N THR A 219 12.45 -3.07 6.22
CA THR A 219 11.35 -3.90 5.72
C THR A 219 11.78 -5.36 5.59
N ALA A 220 12.92 -5.63 4.97
CA ALA A 220 13.47 -6.97 4.83
C ALA A 220 13.73 -7.63 6.19
N ALA A 221 14.38 -6.92 7.11
CA ALA A 221 14.66 -7.40 8.46
C ALA A 221 13.37 -7.74 9.22
N ARG A 222 12.35 -6.86 9.14
CA ARG A 222 11.07 -7.08 9.80
C ARG A 222 10.33 -8.29 9.21
N ALA A 223 10.26 -8.40 7.89
CA ALA A 223 9.61 -9.52 7.21
C ALA A 223 10.27 -10.86 7.58
N LYS A 224 11.61 -10.94 7.56
CA LYS A 224 12.33 -12.16 7.98
C LYS A 224 12.07 -12.53 9.45
N ALA A 225 12.07 -11.54 10.34
CA ALA A 225 11.78 -11.78 11.75
C ALA A 225 10.36 -12.33 11.95
N LEU A 226 9.38 -11.82 11.20
CA LEU A 226 8.00 -12.30 11.22
C LEU A 226 7.86 -13.70 10.59
N LEU A 227 8.58 -13.98 9.49
CA LEU A 227 8.59 -15.30 8.85
C LEU A 227 9.14 -16.40 9.77
N GLY A 228 10.05 -16.04 10.69
CA GLY A 228 10.64 -16.96 11.67
C GLY A 228 9.75 -17.29 12.87
N ARG A 229 8.55 -16.71 12.98
CA ARG A 229 7.65 -16.94 14.11
C ARG A 229 6.83 -18.22 13.95
N GLU A 230 7.05 -19.18 14.84
CA GLU A 230 6.32 -20.46 14.85
C GLU A 230 4.82 -20.28 15.12
N ASP A 231 4.44 -19.32 15.98
CA ASP A 231 3.03 -19.05 16.33
C ASP A 231 2.21 -18.49 15.15
N ARG A 232 2.87 -18.16 14.03
CA ARG A 232 2.26 -17.63 12.80
C ARG A 232 2.63 -18.46 11.56
N ALA A 233 3.10 -19.70 11.75
CA ALA A 233 3.46 -20.59 10.65
C ALA A 233 2.32 -20.72 9.62
N GLY A 234 2.67 -20.62 8.34
CA GLY A 234 1.72 -20.70 7.22
C GLY A 234 0.90 -19.44 6.96
N LYS A 235 1.04 -18.38 7.76
CA LYS A 235 0.43 -17.06 7.47
C LYS A 235 1.29 -16.25 6.52
N MET A 236 0.63 -15.42 5.73
CA MET A 236 1.26 -14.46 4.82
C MET A 236 1.68 -13.20 5.57
N ILE A 237 2.81 -12.64 5.18
CA ILE A 237 3.22 -11.28 5.57
C ILE A 237 3.00 -10.36 4.37
N VAL A 238 2.40 -9.20 4.62
CA VAL A 238 2.23 -8.16 3.62
C VAL A 238 3.24 -7.06 3.91
N ALA A 239 4.02 -6.64 2.91
CA ALA A 239 4.79 -5.42 2.95
C ALA A 239 4.12 -4.41 2.03
N TYR A 240 3.87 -3.18 2.50
CA TYR A 240 3.14 -2.15 1.75
C TYR A 240 3.93 -0.84 1.76
N GLY A 241 4.20 -0.29 0.58
CA GLY A 241 5.01 0.91 0.43
C GLY A 241 5.14 1.38 -1.01
N GLY A 242 6.10 2.25 -1.30
CA GLY A 242 6.37 2.75 -2.64
C GLY A 242 6.91 1.65 -3.57
N ALA A 243 6.43 1.62 -4.81
CA ALA A 243 6.74 0.57 -5.81
C ALA A 243 8.24 0.32 -6.05
N LEU A 244 9.08 1.31 -5.78
CA LEU A 244 10.53 1.19 -5.91
C LEU A 244 11.14 0.16 -4.94
N HIS A 245 10.51 -0.07 -3.79
CA HIS A 245 11.09 -0.85 -2.70
C HIS A 245 10.82 -2.37 -2.80
N ASN A 246 9.83 -2.79 -3.58
CA ASN A 246 9.41 -4.19 -3.71
C ASN A 246 9.91 -4.91 -4.97
N ASP A 247 10.61 -4.22 -5.88
CA ASP A 247 11.15 -4.82 -7.12
C ASP A 247 11.91 -6.14 -6.83
N VAL A 248 11.42 -7.29 -7.31
CA VAL A 248 12.12 -8.58 -7.26
C VAL A 248 13.37 -8.57 -8.16
N ALA A 249 13.33 -7.76 -9.22
CA ALA A 249 14.42 -7.51 -10.16
C ALA A 249 14.66 -5.99 -10.27
N PRO A 250 15.29 -5.36 -9.26
CA PRO A 250 15.49 -3.93 -9.24
C PRO A 250 16.36 -3.47 -10.41
N ARG A 251 16.08 -2.26 -10.89
CA ARG A 251 16.86 -1.65 -11.98
C ARG A 251 18.32 -1.39 -11.58
N PRO A 252 19.24 -1.33 -12.56
CA PRO A 252 20.64 -0.99 -12.30
C PRO A 252 20.80 0.29 -11.48
N GLY A 253 21.57 0.21 -10.40
CA GLY A 253 21.81 1.31 -9.46
C GLY A 253 20.74 1.50 -8.38
N ARG A 254 19.72 0.64 -8.33
CA ARG A 254 18.64 0.65 -7.31
C ARG A 254 18.58 -0.61 -6.47
N GLU A 255 19.56 -1.49 -6.64
CA GLU A 255 19.57 -2.83 -6.03
C GLU A 255 19.52 -2.74 -4.50
N ARG A 256 20.13 -1.71 -3.92
CA ARG A 256 20.13 -1.48 -2.47
C ARG A 256 18.84 -0.86 -1.94
N TRP A 257 17.98 -0.37 -2.83
CA TRP A 257 16.72 0.26 -2.47
C TRP A 257 15.55 -0.71 -2.51
N SER A 258 15.74 -1.92 -3.04
CA SER A 258 14.71 -2.95 -3.02
C SER A 258 15.00 -4.04 -2.00
N PHE A 259 13.98 -4.42 -1.24
CA PHE A 259 14.02 -5.61 -0.38
C PHE A 259 13.63 -6.89 -1.13
N GLY A 260 13.15 -6.79 -2.36
CA GLY A 260 12.58 -7.89 -3.14
C GLY A 260 13.53 -9.07 -3.34
N PRO A 261 14.77 -8.88 -3.82
CA PRO A 261 15.69 -9.99 -4.06
C PRO A 261 15.99 -10.81 -2.80
N GLU A 262 16.16 -10.12 -1.67
CA GLU A 262 16.47 -10.75 -0.39
C GLU A 262 15.28 -11.58 0.14
N LEU A 263 14.06 -11.06 0.05
CA LEU A 263 12.86 -11.77 0.50
C LEU A 263 12.46 -12.89 -0.47
N ALA A 264 12.70 -12.75 -1.77
CA ALA A 264 12.54 -13.82 -2.74
C ALA A 264 13.44 -15.02 -2.44
N ALA A 265 14.72 -14.76 -2.13
CA ALA A 265 15.65 -15.80 -1.68
C ALA A 265 15.19 -16.45 -0.36
N SER A 266 14.79 -15.64 0.62
CA SER A 266 14.38 -16.11 1.96
C SER A 266 13.08 -16.92 1.97
N THR A 267 12.23 -16.77 0.95
CA THR A 267 10.94 -17.46 0.84
C THR A 267 10.96 -18.64 -0.12
N GLY A 268 12.10 -18.94 -0.77
CA GLY A 268 12.22 -20.03 -1.73
C GLY A 268 11.30 -19.86 -2.94
N GLY A 269 11.17 -18.63 -3.45
CA GLY A 269 10.29 -18.31 -4.58
C GLY A 269 8.81 -18.11 -4.22
N LYS A 270 8.49 -17.94 -2.92
CA LYS A 270 7.15 -17.57 -2.44
C LYS A 270 7.04 -16.09 -2.06
N TYR A 271 7.83 -15.26 -2.73
CA TYR A 271 7.71 -13.81 -2.73
C TYR A 271 6.94 -13.40 -3.98
N VAL A 272 5.92 -12.56 -3.80
CA VAL A 272 5.18 -11.95 -4.90
C VAL A 272 5.27 -10.44 -4.76
N GLU A 273 5.79 -9.80 -5.80
CA GLU A 273 5.74 -8.36 -6.02
C GLU A 273 4.43 -8.03 -6.74
N LEU A 274 3.70 -7.05 -6.21
CA LEU A 274 2.50 -6.50 -6.83
C LEU A 274 2.56 -4.97 -6.76
N ASP A 275 2.78 -4.33 -7.90
CA ASP A 275 2.59 -2.89 -8.03
C ASP A 275 1.13 -2.58 -8.34
N ILE A 276 0.51 -1.72 -7.53
CA ILE A 276 -0.84 -1.21 -7.77
C ILE A 276 -0.78 0.25 -8.23
N ILE A 277 -1.33 0.50 -9.41
CA ILE A 277 -1.20 1.78 -10.11
C ILE A 277 -2.57 2.37 -10.38
N VAL A 278 -2.78 3.61 -9.94
CA VAL A 278 -3.94 4.42 -10.33
C VAL A 278 -3.67 4.95 -11.74
N ARG A 279 -4.54 4.60 -12.69
CA ARG A 279 -4.37 4.91 -14.12
C ARG A 279 -4.11 6.39 -14.38
N GLU A 280 -4.79 7.25 -13.64
CA GLU A 280 -4.73 8.71 -13.76
C GLU A 280 -3.38 9.28 -13.29
N PHE A 281 -2.63 8.54 -12.46
CA PHE A 281 -1.34 8.99 -11.93
C PHE A 281 -0.18 8.69 -12.89
N ILE A 282 -0.42 7.90 -13.94
CA ILE A 282 0.57 7.57 -14.96
C ILE A 282 0.83 8.82 -15.81
N LYS A 283 2.11 9.23 -15.90
CA LYS A 283 2.58 10.43 -16.62
C LYS A 283 3.61 10.05 -17.69
N ASP A 284 3.71 10.83 -18.75
CA ASP A 284 4.79 10.68 -19.74
C ASP A 284 6.07 11.38 -19.26
N THR A 285 6.74 10.76 -18.29
CA THR A 285 8.02 11.22 -17.75
C THR A 285 9.06 10.11 -17.79
N ALA A 286 10.35 10.47 -17.73
CA ALA A 286 11.42 9.48 -17.76
C ALA A 286 11.32 8.39 -16.67
N PRO A 287 10.93 8.72 -15.40
CA PRO A 287 10.70 7.69 -14.39
C PRO A 287 9.65 6.64 -14.77
N TRP A 288 8.50 7.05 -15.32
CA TRP A 288 7.42 6.15 -15.75
C TRP A 288 7.82 5.36 -17.00
N ARG A 289 8.38 6.03 -18.02
CA ARG A 289 8.83 5.37 -19.26
C ARG A 289 9.88 4.29 -19.05
N ALA A 290 10.60 4.37 -17.95
CA ALA A 290 11.62 3.40 -17.59
C ALA A 290 11.07 2.19 -16.81
N LEU A 291 9.76 2.10 -16.57
CA LEU A 291 9.12 0.91 -16.00
C LEU A 291 8.91 -0.15 -17.10
N PRO A 292 9.14 -1.45 -16.84
CA PRO A 292 9.13 -2.49 -17.87
C PRO A 292 7.81 -2.60 -18.65
N TRP A 293 6.69 -2.28 -18.01
CA TRP A 293 5.35 -2.40 -18.58
C TRP A 293 4.89 -1.14 -19.32
N TYR A 294 5.54 0.01 -19.15
CA TYR A 294 5.02 1.30 -19.63
C TYR A 294 4.83 1.33 -21.15
N ALA A 295 5.80 0.79 -21.90
CA ALA A 295 5.73 0.74 -23.37
C ALA A 295 4.62 -0.21 -23.90
N HIS A 296 4.04 -1.03 -23.04
CA HIS A 296 2.97 -1.98 -23.36
C HIS A 296 1.59 -1.52 -22.86
N PHE A 297 1.53 -0.36 -22.20
CA PHE A 297 0.31 0.20 -21.67
C PHE A 297 -0.23 1.31 -22.57
N ASP A 298 -1.44 1.13 -23.09
CA ASP A 298 -2.22 2.19 -23.72
C ASP A 298 -3.29 2.70 -22.75
N ARG A 299 -3.31 4.02 -22.54
CA ARG A 299 -4.23 4.69 -21.60
C ARG A 299 -5.69 4.63 -22.06
N GLU A 300 -5.92 4.53 -23.37
CA GLU A 300 -7.26 4.48 -23.97
C GLU A 300 -7.74 3.05 -24.23
N GLU A 301 -6.85 2.05 -24.20
CA GLU A 301 -7.27 0.65 -24.21
C GLU A 301 -7.77 0.21 -22.84
N HIS A 302 -8.86 -0.56 -22.87
CA HIS A 302 -9.50 -1.15 -21.70
C HIS A 302 -9.77 -0.15 -20.55
N PRO A 303 -10.39 1.02 -20.81
CA PRO A 303 -10.49 2.09 -19.81
C PRO A 303 -11.36 1.70 -18.61
N ASP A 304 -12.36 0.85 -18.82
CA ASP A 304 -13.28 0.36 -17.79
C ASP A 304 -12.84 -0.95 -17.12
N ARG A 305 -11.66 -1.47 -17.46
CA ARG A 305 -11.15 -2.74 -16.93
C ARG A 305 -9.88 -2.57 -16.11
N THR A 306 -9.67 -3.50 -15.20
CA THR A 306 -8.37 -3.68 -14.55
C THR A 306 -7.43 -4.40 -15.50
N VAL A 307 -6.26 -3.83 -15.72
CA VAL A 307 -5.19 -4.44 -16.52
C VAL A 307 -4.14 -5.00 -15.56
N LEU A 308 -3.74 -6.25 -15.75
CA LEU A 308 -2.70 -6.92 -14.99
C LEU A 308 -1.59 -7.34 -15.94
N PHE A 309 -0.39 -6.78 -15.77
CA PHE A 309 0.82 -7.27 -16.43
C PHE A 309 1.58 -8.23 -15.50
N ASN A 310 2.35 -9.13 -16.10
CA ASN A 310 3.29 -10.00 -15.43
C ASN A 310 4.70 -9.85 -16.07
N PRO A 311 5.46 -8.80 -15.71
CA PRO A 311 6.73 -8.49 -16.36
C PRO A 311 7.83 -9.54 -16.13
N ALA A 312 7.76 -10.26 -15.00
CA ALA A 312 8.69 -11.33 -14.64
C ALA A 312 7.98 -12.35 -13.72
N PRO A 313 8.52 -13.58 -13.57
CA PRO A 313 7.97 -14.56 -12.62
C PRO A 313 7.85 -13.98 -11.20
N GLY A 314 6.64 -14.02 -10.63
CA GLY A 314 6.36 -13.47 -9.30
C GLY A 314 6.30 -11.94 -9.21
N SER A 315 6.32 -11.21 -10.33
CA SER A 315 6.14 -9.74 -10.39
C SER A 315 4.90 -9.39 -11.19
N TYR A 316 4.04 -8.56 -10.61
CA TYR A 316 2.77 -8.16 -11.19
C TYR A 316 2.60 -6.64 -11.12
N VAL A 317 1.93 -6.09 -12.14
CA VAL A 317 1.53 -4.68 -12.16
C VAL A 317 0.05 -4.62 -12.46
N LEU A 318 -0.74 -4.19 -11.48
CA LEU A 318 -2.19 -4.02 -11.57
C LEU A 318 -2.51 -2.54 -11.76
N ILE A 319 -3.06 -2.21 -12.92
CA ILE A 319 -3.55 -0.87 -13.25
C ILE A 319 -5.06 -0.85 -13.09
N PHE A 320 -5.56 0.02 -12.20
CA PHE A 320 -6.99 0.17 -11.96
C PHE A 320 -7.73 0.71 -13.20
N PRO A 321 -9.04 0.41 -13.33
CA PRO A 321 -9.88 1.07 -14.32
C PRO A 321 -9.93 2.58 -14.04
N ARG A 322 -10.28 3.35 -15.07
CA ARG A 322 -10.52 4.79 -14.95
C ARG A 322 -11.60 5.05 -13.90
N THR A 323 -11.37 6.05 -13.05
CA THR A 323 -12.35 6.52 -12.08
C THR A 323 -13.54 7.12 -12.82
N ARG A 324 -14.74 6.80 -12.37
CA ARG A 324 -16.00 7.34 -12.91
C ARG A 324 -16.43 8.59 -12.16
#